data_AF-R6YFY4-F1
#
_entry.id   AF-R6YFY4-F1
#
_cell.length_a   1.000
_cell.length_b   1.000
_cell.length_c   1.000
_cell.angle_alpha   90.00
_cell.angle_beta   90.00
_cell.angle_gamma   90.00
#
_symmetry.space_group_name_H-M   'P 1'
#
loop_
_entity.id
_entity.type
_entity.pdbx_description
1 polymer ?
#
loop_
_entity_poly.entity_id
_entity_poly.type
_entity_poly.pdbx_seq_one_letter_code
_entity_poly.pdbx_strand_id
1 'polypeptide(L)'
;MNILGSKSELASLKEGKLLINTINAHSYNTARKDALFAEALSCGDVLIPDGVSVVKACKWIHAKSQPKERIAGWDLFTFEMNKLEKESAKDMEQDNGAGKKTVMFMGSSQKVLDLIVKKAAEVYPHLNVKTYSPPYKPEFSDEDNHAIIEAIHKANPDLLWIGMTAPKQEKWTYSHWNQLNIHCHVGTIGAVFDFFAGTVERAPEWWQQHGLEWLYRLMKEPKRMWRRYIIGNTLFLWNMLKESCGKNVLLLLMLLTFATNMSAKSLNELWVSMPDSLMPMVNKSQRIEFLDLKNLGVKAEVDNLLGESCQLDSVTSDYLKLTTSPSSLYEMRLLPQTSGDSLLCIVRTFSAPEKESELKFYDQEWKELEGTSLLPSNLSDVSLYMQAKPDTMSLERYHELQAMIEPKMFHLTWSEDGNELVSQLSLPLLGKEEKAQMLALLMQRKFKWDGRKFKET
;
A
#
# COMPACT_ATOMS: atom_id res chain seq x y z
N MET A 1 -18.53 -1.89 -22.02
CA MET A 1 -19.24 -0.91 -21.18
C MET A 1 -19.66 0.25 -22.07
N ASN A 2 -20.91 0.68 -22.00
CA ASN A 2 -21.34 1.94 -22.63
C ASN A 2 -21.00 3.08 -21.66
N ILE A 3 -19.96 3.86 -21.99
CA ILE A 3 -19.51 4.98 -21.18
C ILE A 3 -20.12 6.28 -21.73
N LEU A 4 -20.63 7.14 -20.85
CA LEU A 4 -21.22 8.43 -21.22
C LEU A 4 -20.20 9.32 -21.95
N GLY A 5 -20.61 9.91 -23.06
CA GLY A 5 -19.69 10.53 -24.02
C GLY A 5 -19.32 11.97 -23.71
N SER A 6 -20.22 12.73 -23.08
CA SER A 6 -20.06 14.16 -22.81
C SER A 6 -20.97 14.64 -21.68
N LYS A 7 -20.66 15.80 -21.08
CA LYS A 7 -21.48 16.41 -20.03
C LYS A 7 -22.88 16.77 -20.53
N SER A 8 -23.01 17.15 -21.81
CA SER A 8 -24.31 17.44 -22.42
C SER A 8 -25.24 16.22 -22.47
N GLU A 9 -24.70 15.01 -22.51
CA GLU A 9 -25.50 13.78 -22.52
C GLU A 9 -26.16 13.50 -21.16
N LEU A 10 -25.77 14.17 -20.08
CA LEU A 10 -26.48 14.09 -18.79
C LEU A 10 -27.95 14.52 -18.93
N ALA A 11 -28.24 15.48 -19.82
CA ALA A 11 -29.61 15.91 -20.09
C ALA A 11 -30.44 14.89 -20.90
N SER A 12 -29.80 13.84 -21.43
CA SER A 12 -30.44 12.77 -22.21
C SER A 12 -30.64 11.49 -21.40
N LEU A 13 -30.31 11.49 -20.11
CA LEU A 13 -30.56 10.36 -19.23
C LEU A 13 -32.07 10.13 -19.10
N LYS A 14 -32.48 8.86 -19.11
CA LYS A 14 -33.89 8.48 -18.98
C LYS A 14 -34.35 8.73 -17.55
N GLU A 15 -35.51 9.36 -17.40
CA GLU A 15 -36.18 9.47 -16.10
C GLU A 15 -36.49 8.09 -15.50
N GLY A 16 -36.63 8.06 -14.18
CA GLY A 16 -36.98 6.85 -13.45
C GLY A 16 -35.80 6.26 -12.68
N LYS A 17 -35.92 4.98 -12.33
CA LYS A 17 -34.90 4.26 -11.56
C LYS A 17 -33.67 3.96 -12.41
N LEU A 18 -32.56 4.66 -12.15
CA LEU A 18 -31.34 4.60 -12.95
C LEU A 18 -30.10 4.57 -12.06
N LEU A 19 -29.25 3.54 -12.18
CA LEU A 19 -27.98 3.45 -11.46
C LEU A 19 -26.85 4.10 -12.26
N ILE A 20 -26.26 5.15 -11.69
CA ILE A 20 -25.17 5.93 -12.28
C ILE A 20 -23.88 5.72 -11.47
N ASN A 21 -22.96 4.96 -12.06
CA ASN A 21 -21.65 4.68 -11.49
C ASN A 21 -20.55 5.52 -12.15
N THR A 22 -19.41 5.67 -11.47
CA THR A 22 -18.24 6.36 -12.02
C THR A 22 -17.08 5.40 -12.22
N ILE A 23 -16.28 5.62 -13.27
CA ILE A 23 -15.08 4.85 -13.56
C ILE A 23 -13.85 5.74 -13.72
N ASN A 24 -12.78 5.35 -13.04
CA ASN A 24 -11.43 5.91 -13.15
C ASN A 24 -10.39 4.78 -13.17
N ALA A 25 -9.11 5.12 -13.34
CA ALA A 25 -8.03 4.12 -13.41
C ALA A 25 -7.98 3.17 -12.21
N HIS A 26 -8.24 3.69 -11.01
CA HIS A 26 -8.29 2.87 -9.79
C HIS A 26 -9.48 1.90 -9.81
N SER A 27 -10.65 2.37 -10.26
CA SER A 27 -11.85 1.54 -10.40
C SER A 27 -11.62 0.40 -11.39
N TYR A 28 -11.02 0.70 -12.56
CA TYR A 28 -10.67 -0.31 -13.55
C TYR A 28 -9.72 -1.39 -12.99
N ASN A 29 -8.64 -1.00 -12.32
CA ASN A 29 -7.70 -1.96 -11.75
C ASN A 29 -8.33 -2.83 -10.65
N THR A 30 -9.24 -2.26 -9.87
CA THR A 30 -9.97 -2.98 -8.82
C THR A 30 -10.95 -3.97 -9.45
N ALA A 31 -11.70 -3.57 -10.48
CA ALA A 31 -12.63 -4.44 -11.20
C ALA A 31 -11.95 -5.65 -11.84
N ARG A 32 -10.68 -5.54 -12.26
CA ARG A 32 -9.91 -6.71 -12.75
C ARG A 32 -9.64 -7.78 -11.69
N LYS A 33 -9.77 -7.44 -10.39
CA LYS A 33 -9.50 -8.33 -9.26
C LYS A 33 -10.77 -8.69 -8.47
N ASP A 34 -11.86 -7.98 -8.69
CA ASP A 34 -13.14 -8.12 -7.96
C ASP A 34 -14.27 -8.25 -8.98
N ALA A 35 -14.73 -9.49 -9.19
CA ALA A 35 -15.75 -9.82 -10.19
C ALA A 35 -17.09 -9.13 -9.90
N LEU A 36 -17.51 -9.08 -8.63
CA LEU A 36 -18.75 -8.41 -8.23
C LEU A 36 -18.69 -6.91 -8.49
N PHE A 37 -17.53 -6.28 -8.28
CA PHE A 37 -17.34 -4.88 -8.63
C PHE A 37 -17.35 -4.66 -10.16
N ALA A 38 -16.74 -5.56 -10.93
CA ALA A 38 -16.79 -5.49 -12.39
C ALA A 38 -18.21 -5.62 -12.94
N GLU A 39 -19.01 -6.51 -12.36
CA GLU A 39 -20.43 -6.67 -12.66
C GLU A 39 -21.21 -5.41 -12.30
N ALA A 40 -21.04 -4.88 -11.09
CA ALA A 40 -21.70 -3.65 -10.65
C ALA A 40 -21.43 -2.46 -11.60
N LEU A 41 -20.19 -2.32 -12.10
CA LEU A 41 -19.84 -1.29 -13.08
C LEU A 41 -20.38 -1.56 -14.50
N SER A 42 -20.45 -2.84 -14.90
CA SER A 42 -20.84 -3.22 -16.28
C SER A 42 -22.35 -3.31 -16.48
N CYS A 43 -23.06 -3.72 -15.43
CA CYS A 43 -24.50 -3.94 -15.41
C CYS A 43 -25.28 -2.76 -14.80
N GLY A 44 -24.59 -1.75 -14.26
CA GLY A 44 -25.21 -0.45 -13.98
C GLY A 44 -25.72 0.21 -15.26
N ASP A 45 -26.74 1.06 -15.14
CA ASP A 45 -27.41 1.66 -16.31
C ASP A 45 -26.53 2.69 -17.03
N VAL A 46 -25.78 3.48 -16.26
CA VAL A 46 -24.90 4.54 -16.77
C VAL A 46 -23.53 4.47 -16.11
N LEU A 47 -22.49 4.54 -16.93
CA LEU A 47 -21.11 4.61 -16.46
C LEU A 47 -20.44 5.91 -16.92
N ILE A 48 -19.98 6.69 -15.96
CA ILE A 48 -19.39 8.03 -16.20
C ILE A 48 -17.86 7.96 -16.18
N PRO A 49 -17.16 8.53 -17.18
CA PRO A 49 -15.69 8.59 -17.21
C PRO A 49 -15.15 9.69 -16.28
N ASP A 50 -15.08 9.41 -14.99
CA ASP A 50 -14.56 10.31 -13.97
C ASP A 50 -13.05 10.53 -14.09
N GLY A 51 -12.28 9.63 -14.70
CA GLY A 51 -10.84 9.81 -14.93
C GLY A 51 -10.49 10.27 -16.34
N VAL A 52 -9.64 11.31 -16.49
CA VAL A 52 -9.03 11.66 -17.80
C VAL A 52 -8.28 10.46 -18.41
N SER A 53 -7.70 9.61 -17.57
CA SER A 53 -7.04 8.38 -17.99
C SER A 53 -7.98 7.41 -18.71
N VAL A 54 -9.24 7.29 -18.28
CA VAL A 54 -10.23 6.43 -18.94
C VAL A 54 -10.62 7.00 -20.31
N VAL A 55 -10.79 8.33 -20.40
CA VAL A 55 -11.09 9.01 -21.67
C VAL A 55 -9.98 8.77 -22.70
N LYS A 56 -8.72 8.97 -22.29
CA LYS A 56 -7.55 8.74 -23.15
C LYS A 56 -7.39 7.26 -23.51
N ALA A 57 -7.60 6.37 -22.55
CA ALA A 57 -7.52 4.93 -22.75
C ALA A 57 -8.52 4.43 -23.80
N CYS A 58 -9.78 4.88 -23.74
CA CYS A 58 -10.80 4.49 -24.71
C CYS A 58 -10.39 4.84 -26.15
N LYS A 59 -9.81 6.04 -26.34
CA LYS A 59 -9.27 6.48 -27.64
C LYS A 59 -8.09 5.64 -28.08
N TRP A 60 -7.15 5.36 -27.18
CA TRP A 60 -5.94 4.60 -27.47
C TRP A 60 -6.23 3.15 -27.89
N ILE A 61 -7.10 2.45 -27.17
CA ILE A 61 -7.42 1.04 -27.46
C ILE A 61 -8.52 0.87 -28.52
N HIS A 62 -8.95 1.96 -29.18
CA HIS A 62 -10.08 1.98 -30.11
C HIS A 62 -11.34 1.29 -29.55
N ALA A 63 -11.66 1.54 -28.28
CA ALA A 63 -12.81 0.96 -27.60
C ALA A 63 -14.13 1.31 -28.32
N LYS A 64 -15.15 0.46 -28.17
CA LYS A 64 -16.50 0.72 -28.71
C LYS A 64 -17.07 2.07 -28.25
N SER A 65 -16.89 2.40 -26.97
CA SER A 65 -17.24 3.71 -26.43
C SER A 65 -16.06 4.67 -26.55
N GLN A 66 -16.34 5.89 -27.03
CA GLN A 66 -15.34 6.93 -27.29
C GLN A 66 -15.74 8.23 -26.58
N PRO A 67 -15.64 8.30 -25.24
CA PRO A 67 -15.95 9.52 -24.52
C PRO A 67 -15.06 10.68 -24.99
N LYS A 68 -15.69 11.84 -25.18
CA LYS A 68 -15.04 13.04 -25.72
C LYS A 68 -14.30 13.82 -24.64
N GLU A 69 -14.87 13.84 -23.43
CA GLU A 69 -14.38 14.59 -22.29
C GLU A 69 -14.50 13.79 -20.98
N ARG A 70 -13.82 14.28 -19.94
CA ARG A 70 -13.99 13.77 -18.58
C ARG A 70 -15.27 14.36 -17.98
N ILE A 71 -16.04 13.52 -17.31
CA ILE A 71 -17.23 13.91 -16.56
C ILE A 71 -16.98 13.51 -15.11
N ALA A 72 -16.70 14.46 -14.23
CA ALA A 72 -16.43 14.16 -12.83
C ALA A 72 -17.71 13.81 -12.08
N GLY A 73 -17.61 13.05 -10.98
CA GLY A 73 -18.75 12.82 -10.09
C GLY A 73 -19.39 14.13 -9.59
N TRP A 74 -18.60 15.19 -9.45
CA TRP A 74 -19.09 16.54 -9.12
C TRP A 74 -19.95 17.17 -10.23
N ASP A 75 -19.62 16.90 -11.50
CA ASP A 75 -20.40 17.41 -12.63
C ASP A 75 -21.80 16.78 -12.63
N LEU A 76 -21.88 15.45 -12.41
CA LEU A 76 -23.14 14.73 -12.23
C LEU A 76 -23.93 15.30 -11.04
N PHE A 77 -23.27 15.45 -9.88
CA PHE A 77 -23.90 15.98 -8.68
C PHE A 77 -24.53 17.36 -8.90
N THR A 78 -23.75 18.29 -9.46
CA THR A 78 -24.20 19.66 -9.70
C THR A 78 -25.34 19.68 -10.71
N PHE A 79 -25.26 18.86 -11.77
CA PHE A 79 -26.29 18.77 -12.80
C PHE A 79 -27.64 18.31 -12.22
N GLU A 80 -27.65 17.16 -11.55
CA GLU A 80 -28.87 16.56 -10.98
C GLU A 80 -29.47 17.41 -9.87
N MET A 81 -28.64 17.96 -8.96
CA MET A 81 -29.11 18.85 -7.91
C MET A 81 -29.75 20.13 -8.47
N ASN A 82 -29.13 20.75 -9.48
CA ASN A 82 -29.68 21.96 -10.11
C ASN A 82 -30.95 21.67 -10.91
N LYS A 83 -31.05 20.48 -11.53
CA LYS A 83 -32.25 20.04 -12.23
C LYS A 83 -33.40 19.89 -11.24
N LEU A 84 -33.19 19.11 -10.18
CA LEU A 84 -34.20 18.84 -9.15
C LEU A 84 -34.65 20.11 -8.42
N GLU A 85 -33.73 21.02 -8.10
CA GLU A 85 -34.05 22.31 -7.47
C GLU A 85 -34.98 23.15 -8.35
N LYS A 86 -34.70 23.23 -9.66
CA LYS A 86 -35.55 23.98 -10.61
C LYS A 86 -36.94 23.36 -10.76
N GLU A 87 -37.01 22.04 -10.76
CA GLU A 87 -38.29 21.31 -10.83
C GLU A 87 -39.09 21.51 -9.54
N SER A 88 -38.45 21.38 -8.38
CA SER A 88 -39.07 21.63 -7.07
C SER A 88 -39.58 23.06 -6.94
N ALA A 89 -38.78 24.06 -7.34
CA ALA A 89 -39.19 25.46 -7.33
C ALA A 89 -40.42 25.71 -8.21
N LYS A 90 -40.46 25.15 -9.43
CA LYS A 90 -41.61 25.26 -10.34
C LYS A 90 -42.87 24.60 -9.78
N ASP A 91 -42.74 23.41 -9.21
CA ASP A 91 -43.87 22.68 -8.61
C ASP A 91 -44.46 23.45 -7.41
N MET A 92 -43.62 24.16 -6.66
CA MET A 92 -44.04 25.05 -5.57
C MET A 92 -44.71 26.33 -6.07
N GLU A 93 -44.22 26.95 -7.14
CA GLU A 93 -44.82 28.15 -7.72
C GLU A 93 -46.20 27.90 -8.34
N GLN A 94 -46.42 26.70 -8.91
CA GLN A 94 -47.65 26.34 -9.61
C GLN A 94 -48.78 25.84 -8.69
N ASP A 95 -48.56 25.79 -7.36
CA ASP A 95 -49.49 25.23 -6.36
C ASP A 95 -50.03 23.84 -6.76
N ASN A 96 -49.17 23.01 -7.36
CA ASN A 96 -49.53 21.67 -7.82
C ASN A 96 -49.74 20.67 -6.65
N GLY A 97 -49.69 21.12 -5.39
CA GLY A 97 -49.80 20.29 -4.19
C GLY A 97 -48.67 19.26 -3.99
N ALA A 98 -47.65 19.25 -4.86
CA ALA A 98 -46.62 18.21 -4.92
C ALA A 98 -45.56 18.31 -3.79
N GLY A 99 -45.47 19.44 -3.10
CA GLY A 99 -44.47 19.69 -2.05
C GLY A 99 -43.03 19.79 -2.58
N LYS A 100 -42.06 19.88 -1.66
CA LYS A 100 -40.64 19.91 -2.02
C LYS A 100 -40.18 18.52 -2.49
N LYS A 101 -39.45 18.47 -3.62
CA LYS A 101 -38.75 17.26 -4.04
C LYS A 101 -37.74 16.82 -2.99
N THR A 102 -37.61 15.50 -2.81
CA THR A 102 -36.76 14.92 -1.77
C THR A 102 -35.44 14.42 -2.35
N VAL A 103 -34.32 14.91 -1.81
CA VAL A 103 -32.99 14.37 -2.09
C VAL A 103 -32.48 13.62 -0.86
N MET A 104 -31.98 12.40 -1.05
CA MET A 104 -31.39 11.61 0.03
C MET A 104 -29.88 11.46 -0.14
N PHE A 105 -29.14 11.70 0.94
CA PHE A 105 -27.71 11.39 1.04
C PHE A 105 -27.51 10.21 1.98
N MET A 106 -27.16 9.06 1.42
CA MET A 106 -26.87 7.83 2.17
C MET A 106 -25.37 7.54 2.14
N GLY A 107 -24.75 7.31 3.29
CA GLY A 107 -23.31 7.07 3.41
C GLY A 107 -22.60 8.12 4.25
N SER A 108 -21.27 8.13 4.18
CA SER A 108 -20.39 8.99 4.99
C SER A 108 -20.67 8.94 6.51
N SER A 109 -20.02 9.82 7.27
CA SER A 109 -20.25 10.00 8.70
C SER A 109 -21.39 10.99 8.98
N GLN A 110 -22.07 10.84 10.11
CA GLN A 110 -23.13 11.76 10.53
C GLN A 110 -22.66 13.23 10.52
N LYS A 111 -21.43 13.49 10.98
CA LYS A 111 -20.82 14.83 10.95
C LYS A 111 -20.78 15.46 9.55
N VAL A 112 -20.43 14.67 8.54
CA VAL A 112 -20.39 15.14 7.14
C VAL A 112 -21.81 15.38 6.63
N LEU A 113 -22.74 14.47 6.92
CA LEU A 113 -24.15 14.62 6.53
C LEU A 113 -24.80 15.86 7.13
N ASP A 114 -24.51 16.19 8.39
CA ASP A 114 -25.03 17.40 9.04
C ASP A 114 -24.54 18.69 8.34
N LEU A 115 -23.31 18.70 7.85
CA LEU A 115 -22.76 19.80 7.04
C LEU A 115 -23.44 19.87 5.67
N ILE A 116 -23.70 18.72 5.04
CA ILE A 116 -24.46 18.65 3.78
C ILE A 116 -25.85 19.25 3.96
N VAL A 117 -26.57 18.91 5.03
CA VAL A 117 -27.91 19.46 5.32
C VAL A 117 -27.85 20.98 5.43
N LYS A 118 -26.92 21.52 6.21
CA LYS A 118 -26.75 22.98 6.37
C LYS A 118 -26.48 23.67 5.05
N LYS A 119 -25.51 23.16 4.28
CA LYS A 119 -25.13 23.77 3.00
C LYS A 119 -26.22 23.63 1.94
N ALA A 120 -26.89 22.49 1.89
CA ALA A 120 -28.00 22.28 0.95
C ALA A 120 -29.19 23.20 1.27
N ALA A 121 -29.45 23.53 2.54
CA ALA A 121 -30.47 24.52 2.88
C ALA A 121 -30.15 25.92 2.34
N GLU A 122 -28.86 26.27 2.22
CA GLU A 122 -28.41 27.55 1.65
C GLU A 122 -28.42 27.54 0.12
N VAL A 123 -27.93 26.47 -0.50
CA VAL A 123 -27.69 26.38 -1.96
C VAL A 123 -28.92 25.86 -2.73
N TYR A 124 -29.74 25.03 -2.09
CA TYR A 124 -30.89 24.34 -2.69
C TYR A 124 -32.14 24.47 -1.78
N PRO A 125 -32.64 25.69 -1.54
CA PRO A 125 -33.69 25.96 -0.56
C PRO A 125 -35.04 25.29 -0.89
N HIS A 126 -35.30 24.91 -2.14
CA HIS A 126 -36.55 24.26 -2.54
C HIS A 126 -36.50 22.73 -2.41
N LEU A 127 -35.36 22.13 -2.02
CA LEU A 127 -35.26 20.70 -1.77
C LEU A 127 -35.55 20.32 -0.32
N ASN A 128 -36.14 19.13 -0.14
CA ASN A 128 -36.24 18.45 1.14
C ASN A 128 -35.06 17.47 1.27
N VAL A 129 -34.10 17.78 2.13
CA VAL A 129 -32.88 16.97 2.28
C VAL A 129 -33.09 15.93 3.38
N LYS A 130 -32.92 14.65 3.02
CA LYS A 130 -32.87 13.52 3.95
C LYS A 130 -31.47 12.91 3.96
N THR A 131 -31.05 12.37 5.11
CA THR A 131 -29.73 11.79 5.25
C THR A 131 -29.78 10.50 6.07
N TYR A 132 -28.86 9.58 5.79
CA TYR A 132 -28.67 8.37 6.59
C TYR A 132 -27.19 8.00 6.62
N SER A 133 -26.61 7.95 7.83
CA SER A 133 -25.22 7.49 8.04
C SER A 133 -25.23 6.02 8.44
N PRO A 134 -24.78 5.11 7.56
CA PRO A 134 -24.61 3.71 7.93
C PRO A 134 -23.40 3.52 8.85
N PRO A 135 -23.31 2.42 9.60
CA PRO A 135 -22.17 2.18 10.48
C PRO A 135 -20.86 1.99 9.69
N TYR A 136 -19.75 2.45 10.25
CA TYR A 136 -18.44 2.40 9.58
C TYR A 136 -17.78 1.02 9.71
N LYS A 137 -18.25 0.06 8.92
CA LYS A 137 -17.78 -1.34 8.92
C LYS A 137 -17.31 -1.76 7.51
N PRO A 138 -16.38 -2.71 7.37
CA PRO A 138 -15.98 -3.25 6.06
C PRO A 138 -17.17 -3.83 5.27
N GLU A 139 -18.00 -4.62 5.95
CA GLU A 139 -19.21 -5.24 5.42
C GLU A 139 -20.40 -4.91 6.32
N PHE A 140 -21.59 -4.85 5.73
CA PHE A 140 -22.85 -4.61 6.45
C PHE A 140 -23.49 -5.94 6.79
N SER A 141 -24.01 -6.06 8.02
CA SER A 141 -24.87 -7.21 8.36
C SER A 141 -26.22 -7.10 7.65
N ASP A 142 -27.01 -8.17 7.70
CA ASP A 142 -28.36 -8.15 7.13
C ASP A 142 -29.25 -7.09 7.80
N GLU A 143 -29.09 -6.88 9.11
CA GLU A 143 -29.78 -5.82 9.84
C GLU A 143 -29.35 -4.42 9.38
N ASP A 144 -28.05 -4.21 9.19
CA ASP A 144 -27.53 -2.95 8.64
C ASP A 144 -28.12 -2.68 7.25
N ASN A 145 -28.13 -3.70 6.37
CA ASN A 145 -28.70 -3.61 5.02
C ASN A 145 -30.20 -3.28 5.06
N HIS A 146 -30.95 -3.97 5.92
CA HIS A 146 -32.39 -3.75 6.07
C HIS A 146 -32.69 -2.32 6.54
N ALA A 147 -31.95 -1.83 7.54
CA ALA A 147 -32.12 -0.48 8.07
C ALA A 147 -31.78 0.60 7.02
N ILE A 148 -30.75 0.39 6.18
CA ILE A 148 -30.43 1.30 5.07
C ILE A 148 -31.59 1.32 4.06
N ILE A 149 -32.09 0.15 3.65
CA ILE A 149 -33.17 0.04 2.66
C ILE A 149 -34.45 0.68 3.18
N GLU A 150 -34.83 0.41 4.44
CA GLU A 150 -36.00 1.00 5.07
C GLU A 150 -35.88 2.52 5.16
N ALA A 151 -34.70 3.05 5.50
CA ALA A 151 -34.45 4.49 5.50
C ALA A 151 -34.62 5.11 4.11
N ILE A 152 -34.19 4.41 3.05
CA ILE A 152 -34.37 4.85 1.66
C ILE A 152 -35.85 4.84 1.28
N HIS A 153 -36.58 3.76 1.56
CA HIS A 153 -38.02 3.67 1.28
C HIS A 153 -38.81 4.75 2.03
N LYS A 154 -38.50 4.97 3.30
CA LYS A 154 -39.13 6.00 4.13
C LYS A 154 -38.88 7.41 3.61
N ALA A 155 -37.69 7.66 3.05
CA ALA A 155 -37.37 8.94 2.43
C ALA A 155 -38.08 9.14 1.08
N ASN A 156 -38.40 8.06 0.37
CA ASN A 156 -38.99 8.06 -0.98
C ASN A 156 -38.35 9.12 -1.91
N PRO A 157 -37.03 9.05 -2.13
CA PRO A 157 -36.30 10.13 -2.77
C PRO A 157 -36.65 10.30 -4.25
N ASP A 158 -36.62 11.55 -4.70
CA ASP A 158 -36.60 11.95 -6.12
C ASP A 158 -35.17 12.02 -6.67
N LEU A 159 -34.17 11.91 -5.80
CA LEU A 159 -32.75 11.75 -6.14
C LEU A 159 -32.02 11.10 -4.96
N LEU A 160 -31.26 10.03 -5.21
CA LEU A 160 -30.49 9.33 -4.19
C LEU A 160 -29.00 9.40 -4.47
N TRP A 161 -28.25 9.94 -3.51
CA TRP A 161 -26.80 9.92 -3.53
C TRP A 161 -26.26 8.89 -2.55
N ILE A 162 -25.32 8.08 -3.03
CA ILE A 162 -24.59 7.11 -2.21
C ILE A 162 -23.14 7.54 -2.11
N GLY A 163 -22.68 7.79 -0.89
CA GLY A 163 -21.37 8.33 -0.56
C GLY A 163 -20.55 7.38 0.31
N MET A 164 -20.03 6.29 -0.25
CA MET A 164 -19.09 5.41 0.44
C MET A 164 -17.81 5.22 -0.38
N THR A 165 -16.77 4.63 0.21
CA THR A 165 -15.53 4.35 -0.51
C THR A 165 -15.76 3.24 -1.53
N ALA A 166 -15.48 3.51 -2.82
CA ALA A 166 -15.43 2.46 -3.85
C ALA A 166 -14.43 1.36 -3.44
N PRO A 167 -14.75 0.07 -3.63
CA PRO A 167 -15.87 -0.47 -4.41
C PRO A 167 -17.17 -0.70 -3.64
N LYS A 168 -17.24 -0.33 -2.35
CA LYS A 168 -18.35 -0.70 -1.46
C LYS A 168 -19.69 -0.15 -1.93
N GLN A 169 -19.73 1.12 -2.35
CA GLN A 169 -20.98 1.77 -2.79
C GLN A 169 -21.56 1.11 -4.05
N GLU A 170 -20.73 0.81 -5.04
CA GLU A 170 -21.19 0.23 -6.31
C GLU A 170 -21.68 -1.19 -6.07
N LYS A 171 -20.90 -2.00 -5.33
CA LYS A 171 -21.28 -3.38 -4.99
C LYS A 171 -22.56 -3.43 -4.17
N TRP A 172 -22.67 -2.61 -3.12
CA TRP A 172 -23.86 -2.61 -2.26
C TRP A 172 -25.13 -2.23 -3.04
N THR A 173 -25.04 -1.17 -3.84
CA THR A 173 -26.18 -0.67 -4.62
C THR A 173 -26.61 -1.68 -5.67
N TYR A 174 -25.65 -2.33 -6.35
CA TYR A 174 -25.92 -3.38 -7.31
C TYR A 174 -26.58 -4.60 -6.67
N SER A 175 -26.02 -5.12 -5.58
CA SER A 175 -26.54 -6.31 -4.90
C SER A 175 -27.95 -6.13 -4.33
N HIS A 176 -28.31 -4.90 -3.94
CA HIS A 176 -29.63 -4.59 -3.38
C HIS A 176 -30.54 -3.86 -4.37
N TRP A 177 -30.14 -3.73 -5.64
CA TRP A 177 -30.84 -2.90 -6.62
C TRP A 177 -32.32 -3.26 -6.71
N ASN A 178 -32.65 -4.56 -6.76
CA ASN A 178 -34.03 -5.03 -6.86
C ASN A 178 -34.89 -4.77 -5.60
N GLN A 179 -34.25 -4.56 -4.43
CA GLN A 179 -34.94 -4.27 -3.17
C GLN A 179 -35.21 -2.77 -3.00
N LEU A 180 -34.49 -1.90 -3.72
CA LEU A 180 -34.70 -0.46 -3.70
C LEU A 180 -35.94 -0.10 -4.54
N ASN A 181 -37.11 -0.01 -3.92
CA ASN A 181 -38.33 0.44 -4.59
C ASN A 181 -38.36 1.97 -4.68
N ILE A 182 -37.60 2.50 -5.64
CA ILE A 182 -37.42 3.93 -5.88
C ILE A 182 -37.72 4.26 -7.34
N HIS A 183 -37.99 5.53 -7.63
CA HIS A 183 -38.37 6.03 -8.95
C HIS A 183 -37.36 7.06 -9.50
N CYS A 184 -36.16 7.14 -8.93
CA CYS A 184 -35.20 8.20 -9.21
C CYS A 184 -33.81 7.70 -9.65
N HIS A 185 -33.00 8.64 -10.12
CA HIS A 185 -31.58 8.42 -10.33
C HIS A 185 -30.86 8.11 -9.00
N VAL A 186 -29.91 7.18 -9.05
CA VAL A 186 -29.02 6.82 -7.94
C VAL A 186 -27.58 7.02 -8.37
N GLY A 187 -26.87 7.96 -7.75
CA GLY A 187 -25.48 8.24 -8.06
C GLY A 187 -24.52 7.76 -6.99
N THR A 188 -23.53 6.95 -7.37
CA THR A 188 -22.44 6.53 -6.48
C THR A 188 -21.25 7.48 -6.63
N ILE A 189 -21.20 8.52 -5.81
CA ILE A 189 -20.29 9.67 -6.00
C ILE A 189 -19.29 9.89 -4.86
N GLY A 190 -19.31 9.03 -3.83
CA GLY A 190 -18.27 8.93 -2.80
C GLY A 190 -17.77 10.27 -2.27
N ALA A 191 -16.54 10.64 -2.69
CA ALA A 191 -15.83 11.85 -2.26
C ALA A 191 -16.54 13.18 -2.55
N VAL A 192 -17.59 13.20 -3.38
CA VAL A 192 -18.40 14.41 -3.59
C VAL A 192 -19.06 14.88 -2.30
N PHE A 193 -19.36 13.98 -1.37
CA PHE A 193 -19.94 14.34 -0.07
C PHE A 193 -19.01 15.26 0.70
N ASP A 194 -17.71 14.94 0.74
CA ASP A 194 -16.70 15.75 1.42
C ASP A 194 -16.46 17.11 0.74
N PHE A 195 -16.46 17.14 -0.60
CA PHE A 195 -16.37 18.41 -1.34
C PHE A 195 -17.58 19.29 -1.11
N PHE A 196 -18.78 18.72 -1.10
CA PHE A 196 -19.99 19.48 -0.87
C PHE A 196 -20.03 19.95 0.57
N ALA A 197 -19.79 19.08 1.56
CA ALA A 197 -19.72 19.45 2.98
C ALA A 197 -18.61 20.47 3.30
N GLY A 198 -17.60 20.63 2.43
CA GLY A 198 -16.47 21.52 2.64
C GLY A 198 -15.42 20.96 3.60
N THR A 199 -15.45 19.65 3.88
CA THR A 199 -14.43 18.98 4.71
C THR A 199 -13.14 18.73 3.95
N VAL A 200 -13.20 18.72 2.61
CA VAL A 200 -12.04 18.59 1.72
C VAL A 200 -12.13 19.64 0.62
N GLU A 201 -11.01 20.32 0.34
CA GLU A 201 -10.90 21.25 -0.79
C GLU A 201 -10.76 20.48 -2.11
N ARG A 202 -11.56 20.85 -3.11
CA ARG A 202 -11.38 20.38 -4.48
C ARG A 202 -10.18 21.09 -5.12
N ALA A 203 -9.49 20.42 -6.06
CA ALA A 203 -8.39 21.04 -6.80
C ALA A 203 -8.86 22.33 -7.52
N PRO A 204 -8.05 23.39 -7.59
CA PRO A 204 -8.39 24.60 -8.34
C PRO A 204 -8.70 24.31 -9.81
N GLU A 205 -9.47 25.18 -10.45
CA GLU A 205 -10.00 24.95 -11.80
C GLU A 205 -8.90 24.67 -12.83
N TRP A 206 -7.76 25.37 -12.73
CA TRP A 206 -6.60 25.13 -13.60
C TRP A 206 -6.13 23.67 -13.56
N TRP A 207 -6.05 23.06 -12.37
CA TRP A 207 -5.66 21.66 -12.22
C TRP A 207 -6.70 20.71 -12.81
N GLN A 208 -7.98 21.04 -12.68
CA GLN A 208 -9.07 20.23 -13.23
C GLN A 208 -9.06 20.25 -14.77
N GLN A 209 -8.95 21.45 -15.37
CA GLN A 209 -8.95 21.67 -16.81
C GLN A 209 -7.75 20.98 -17.50
N HIS A 210 -6.59 20.92 -16.84
CA HIS A 210 -5.41 20.22 -17.35
C HIS A 210 -5.38 18.71 -17.01
N GLY A 211 -6.42 18.19 -16.34
CA GLY A 211 -6.48 16.79 -15.95
C GLY A 211 -5.47 16.38 -14.87
N LEU A 212 -4.96 17.36 -14.11
CA LEU A 212 -3.94 17.20 -13.06
C LEU A 212 -4.54 17.09 -11.65
N GLU A 213 -5.86 16.99 -11.51
CA GLU A 213 -6.52 16.86 -10.21
C GLU A 213 -5.97 15.69 -9.37
N TRP A 214 -5.56 14.59 -10.02
CA TRP A 214 -4.91 13.47 -9.34
C TRP A 214 -3.57 13.87 -8.70
N LEU A 215 -2.80 14.72 -9.37
CA LEU A 215 -1.51 15.22 -8.89
C LEU A 215 -1.72 16.22 -7.74
N TYR A 216 -2.73 17.09 -7.84
CA TYR A 216 -3.14 17.95 -6.73
C TYR A 216 -3.48 17.15 -5.47
N ARG A 217 -4.29 16.09 -5.61
CA ARG A 217 -4.64 15.20 -4.48
C ARG A 217 -3.43 14.45 -3.93
N LEU A 218 -2.51 14.02 -4.80
CA LEU A 218 -1.26 13.40 -4.38
C LEU A 218 -0.40 14.37 -3.55
N MET A 219 -0.31 15.64 -3.93
CA MET A 219 0.45 16.63 -3.16
C MET A 219 -0.20 16.96 -1.82
N LYS A 220 -1.54 17.03 -1.76
CA LYS A 220 -2.27 17.31 -0.50
C LYS A 220 -2.25 16.14 0.48
N GLU A 221 -2.29 14.90 -0.03
CA GLU A 221 -2.36 13.70 0.81
C GLU A 221 -1.39 12.60 0.32
N PRO A 222 -0.08 12.87 0.32
CA PRO A 222 0.91 11.99 -0.31
C PRO A 222 0.90 10.59 0.29
N LYS A 223 0.89 10.47 1.64
CA LYS A 223 0.85 9.19 2.36
C LYS A 223 -0.36 8.31 1.97
N ARG A 224 -1.52 8.91 1.74
CA ARG A 224 -2.75 8.18 1.41
C ARG A 224 -2.87 7.85 -0.08
N MET A 225 -2.45 8.77 -0.95
CA MET A 225 -2.79 8.73 -2.38
C MET A 225 -1.67 8.18 -3.28
N TRP A 226 -0.42 8.06 -2.79
CA TRP A 226 0.71 7.64 -3.62
C TRP A 226 0.56 6.23 -4.20
N ARG A 227 0.15 5.22 -3.39
CA ARG A 227 -0.10 3.85 -3.91
C ARG A 227 -1.17 3.87 -4.99
N ARG A 228 -2.25 4.61 -4.76
CA ARG A 228 -3.37 4.72 -5.68
C ARG A 228 -2.98 5.36 -7.02
N TYR A 229 -2.14 6.39 -7.00
CA TYR A 229 -1.78 7.11 -8.23
C TYR A 229 -0.51 6.61 -8.89
N ILE A 230 0.58 6.36 -8.17
CA ILE A 230 1.85 5.94 -8.77
C ILE A 230 1.73 4.47 -9.21
N ILE A 231 1.47 3.56 -8.26
CA ILE A 231 1.34 2.12 -8.56
C ILE A 231 0.05 1.85 -9.35
N GLY A 232 -1.06 2.49 -8.96
CA GLY A 232 -2.32 2.29 -9.65
C GLY A 232 -2.30 2.79 -11.11
N ASN A 233 -1.80 4.00 -11.39
CA ASN A 233 -1.80 4.48 -12.77
C ASN A 233 -0.78 3.73 -13.64
N THR A 234 0.37 3.31 -13.10
CA THR A 234 1.33 2.47 -13.85
C THR A 234 0.72 1.12 -14.22
N LEU A 235 0.04 0.45 -13.28
CA LEU A 235 -0.69 -0.79 -13.57
C LEU A 235 -1.82 -0.57 -14.60
N PHE A 236 -2.54 0.55 -14.52
CA PHE A 236 -3.58 0.89 -15.49
C PHE A 236 -2.99 1.04 -16.90
N LEU A 237 -1.89 1.79 -17.05
CA LEU A 237 -1.21 1.98 -18.33
C LEU A 237 -0.68 0.66 -18.89
N TRP A 238 -0.08 -0.19 -18.05
CA TRP A 238 0.33 -1.54 -18.44
C TRP A 238 -0.82 -2.37 -18.98
N ASN A 239 -1.97 -2.34 -18.30
CA ASN A 239 -3.16 -3.03 -18.77
C ASN A 239 -3.64 -2.46 -20.12
N MET A 240 -3.62 -1.15 -20.32
CA MET A 240 -4.00 -0.55 -21.61
C MET A 240 -3.04 -0.92 -22.74
N LEU A 241 -1.73 -1.00 -22.47
CA LEU A 241 -0.73 -1.51 -23.42
C LEU A 241 -1.03 -2.95 -23.83
N LYS A 242 -1.40 -3.79 -22.87
CA LYS A 242 -1.79 -5.19 -23.13
C LYS A 242 -3.06 -5.30 -23.97
N GLU A 243 -4.03 -4.40 -23.81
CA GLU A 243 -5.24 -4.37 -24.65
C GLU A 243 -4.95 -3.80 -26.06
N SER A 244 -4.04 -2.83 -26.18
CA SER A 244 -3.71 -2.17 -27.46
C SER A 244 -2.77 -2.98 -28.35
N CYS A 245 -1.81 -3.73 -27.79
CA CYS A 245 -0.89 -4.57 -28.55
C CYS A 245 -1.46 -5.98 -28.70
N GLY A 246 -1.64 -6.45 -29.94
CA GLY A 246 -2.00 -7.85 -30.20
C GLY A 246 -1.03 -8.81 -29.48
N LYS A 247 -1.53 -9.95 -28.99
CA LYS A 247 -0.79 -10.93 -28.15
C LYS A 247 0.65 -11.19 -28.63
N ASN A 248 0.90 -11.17 -29.94
CA ASN A 248 2.20 -11.45 -30.56
C ASN A 248 3.24 -10.33 -30.36
N VAL A 249 2.84 -9.06 -30.33
CA VAL A 249 3.75 -7.91 -30.10
C VAL A 249 4.11 -7.81 -28.61
N LEU A 250 3.15 -8.11 -27.72
CA LEU A 250 3.40 -8.19 -26.29
C LEU A 250 4.31 -9.36 -25.93
N LEU A 251 4.16 -10.51 -26.61
CA LEU A 251 5.07 -11.65 -26.46
C LEU A 251 6.48 -11.29 -26.95
N LEU A 252 6.62 -10.55 -28.05
CA LEU A 252 7.90 -10.09 -28.56
C LEU A 252 8.57 -9.07 -27.62
N LEU A 253 7.81 -8.12 -27.06
CA LEU A 253 8.28 -7.17 -26.04
C LEU A 253 8.65 -7.89 -24.74
N MET A 254 7.87 -8.88 -24.31
CA MET A 254 8.19 -9.72 -23.16
C MET A 254 9.46 -10.54 -23.41
N LEU A 255 9.64 -11.10 -24.61
CA LEU A 255 10.85 -11.82 -25.02
C LEU A 255 12.06 -10.89 -25.15
N LEU A 256 11.87 -9.64 -25.58
CA LEU A 256 12.91 -8.60 -25.59
C LEU A 256 13.27 -8.13 -24.18
N THR A 257 12.31 -8.08 -23.23
CA THR A 257 12.59 -7.83 -21.82
C THR A 257 13.14 -9.05 -21.07
N PHE A 258 12.83 -10.27 -21.52
CA PHE A 258 13.44 -11.50 -21.02
C PHE A 258 14.87 -11.65 -21.54
N ALA A 259 15.12 -11.24 -22.80
CA ALA A 259 16.45 -11.17 -23.39
C ALA A 259 17.34 -10.08 -22.77
N THR A 260 16.78 -9.19 -21.94
CA THR A 260 17.53 -8.20 -21.14
C THR A 260 17.41 -8.40 -19.63
N ASN A 261 16.76 -9.46 -19.15
CA ASN A 261 16.71 -9.82 -17.73
C ASN A 261 17.29 -11.21 -17.46
N MET A 262 18.56 -11.39 -17.82
CA MET A 262 19.50 -12.04 -16.91
C MET A 262 20.27 -10.93 -16.18
N SER A 263 19.54 -10.12 -15.41
CA SER A 263 20.14 -9.21 -14.44
C SER A 263 19.85 -9.79 -13.07
N ALA A 264 20.88 -9.94 -12.24
CA ALA A 264 20.73 -10.32 -10.84
C ALA A 264 19.63 -9.47 -10.18
N LYS A 265 18.74 -10.11 -9.39
CA LYS A 265 17.70 -9.37 -8.66
C LYS A 265 18.37 -8.38 -7.71
N SER A 266 17.90 -7.14 -7.70
CA SER A 266 18.44 -6.14 -6.77
C SER A 266 18.07 -6.48 -5.32
N LEU A 267 18.84 -6.00 -4.33
CA LEU A 267 18.52 -6.27 -2.92
C LEU A 267 17.12 -5.79 -2.53
N ASN A 268 16.65 -4.68 -3.10
CA ASN A 268 15.31 -4.15 -2.88
C ASN A 268 14.22 -5.12 -3.36
N GLU A 269 14.42 -5.77 -4.51
CA GLU A 269 13.49 -6.77 -5.04
C GLU A 269 13.51 -8.04 -4.19
N LEU A 270 14.69 -8.46 -3.74
CA LEU A 270 14.83 -9.58 -2.82
C LEU A 270 14.11 -9.28 -1.50
N TRP A 271 14.35 -8.13 -0.88
CA TRP A 271 13.67 -7.68 0.33
C TRP A 271 12.14 -7.75 0.23
N VAL A 272 11.56 -7.22 -0.86
CA VAL A 272 10.10 -7.22 -1.07
C VAL A 272 9.56 -8.62 -1.39
N SER A 273 10.36 -9.47 -2.03
CA SER A 273 9.97 -10.85 -2.38
C SER A 273 10.20 -11.87 -1.26
N MET A 274 10.91 -11.49 -0.18
CA MET A 274 11.15 -12.35 0.98
C MET A 274 9.85 -12.98 1.49
N PRO A 275 9.79 -14.30 1.73
CA PRO A 275 8.64 -14.93 2.37
C PRO A 275 8.41 -14.39 3.79
N ASP A 276 7.15 -14.15 4.14
CA ASP A 276 6.80 -13.64 5.48
C ASP A 276 7.20 -14.61 6.61
N SER A 277 7.37 -15.91 6.30
CA SER A 277 7.86 -16.91 7.25
C SER A 277 9.30 -16.66 7.73
N LEU A 278 10.13 -15.96 6.96
CA LEU A 278 11.52 -15.66 7.34
C LEU A 278 11.61 -14.44 8.28
N MET A 279 10.61 -13.56 8.24
CA MET A 279 10.51 -12.42 9.16
C MET A 279 9.04 -12.21 9.58
N PRO A 280 8.50 -13.06 10.47
CA PRO A 280 7.06 -13.06 10.80
C PRO A 280 6.54 -11.74 11.38
N MET A 281 7.41 -10.92 11.97
CA MET A 281 7.04 -9.62 12.55
C MET A 281 6.84 -8.52 11.51
N VAL A 282 7.39 -8.64 10.30
CA VAL A 282 7.32 -7.60 9.26
C VAL A 282 6.83 -8.26 7.97
N ASN A 283 5.59 -8.02 7.59
CA ASN A 283 5.00 -8.58 6.37
C ASN A 283 5.43 -7.82 5.10
N LYS A 284 5.09 -8.36 3.93
CA LYS A 284 5.39 -7.76 2.63
C LYS A 284 4.96 -6.28 2.51
N SER A 285 3.82 -5.90 3.04
CA SER A 285 3.34 -4.51 2.97
C SER A 285 4.24 -3.55 3.76
N GLN A 286 4.67 -3.95 4.95
CA GLN A 286 5.60 -3.17 5.78
C GLN A 286 7.00 -3.13 5.16
N ARG A 287 7.47 -4.23 4.56
CA ARG A 287 8.74 -4.25 3.81
C ARG A 287 8.78 -3.25 2.67
N ILE A 288 7.68 -3.13 1.92
CA ILE A 288 7.53 -2.12 0.86
C ILE A 288 7.55 -0.71 1.48
N GLU A 289 6.80 -0.49 2.55
CA GLU A 289 6.71 0.80 3.23
C GLU A 289 8.07 1.32 3.73
N PHE A 290 8.94 0.46 4.27
CA PHE A 290 10.29 0.84 4.65
C PHE A 290 11.10 1.43 3.47
N LEU A 291 11.05 0.78 2.30
CA LEU A 291 11.75 1.27 1.11
C LEU A 291 11.14 2.57 0.60
N ASP A 292 9.82 2.71 0.64
CA ASP A 292 9.13 3.93 0.24
C ASP A 292 9.55 5.12 1.11
N LEU A 293 9.59 4.93 2.44
CA LEU A 293 10.04 5.97 3.37
C LEU A 293 11.50 6.36 3.15
N LYS A 294 12.39 5.39 2.87
CA LYS A 294 13.78 5.69 2.52
C LYS A 294 13.91 6.46 1.22
N ASN A 295 13.16 6.08 0.19
CA ASN A 295 13.16 6.78 -1.11
C ASN A 295 12.62 8.21 -1.00
N LEU A 296 11.72 8.46 -0.05
CA LEU A 296 11.21 9.81 0.26
C LEU A 296 12.20 10.65 1.10
N GLY A 297 13.34 10.10 1.51
CA GLY A 297 14.33 10.78 2.33
C GLY A 297 13.88 11.05 3.76
N VAL A 298 12.86 10.35 4.25
CA VAL A 298 12.35 10.47 5.62
C VAL A 298 12.82 9.30 6.49
N LYS A 299 12.64 9.44 7.81
CA LYS A 299 12.91 8.35 8.75
C LYS A 299 12.01 7.16 8.42
N ALA A 300 12.61 6.02 8.09
CA ALA A 300 11.90 4.81 7.68
C ALA A 300 11.54 3.95 8.89
N GLU A 301 10.55 4.43 9.65
CA GLU A 301 10.06 3.81 10.87
C GLU A 301 8.64 3.28 10.65
N VAL A 302 8.40 2.01 10.97
CA VAL A 302 7.14 1.30 10.75
C VAL A 302 6.89 0.36 11.93
N ASP A 303 5.70 0.40 12.51
CA ASP A 303 5.30 -0.52 13.57
C ASP A 303 5.16 -1.94 12.99
N ASN A 304 5.76 -2.91 13.66
CA ASN A 304 5.72 -4.32 13.30
C ASN A 304 4.39 -4.97 13.73
N LEU A 305 4.14 -6.21 13.30
CA LEU A 305 2.90 -6.94 13.62
C LEU A 305 2.72 -7.27 15.11
N LEU A 306 3.77 -7.08 15.92
CA LEU A 306 3.76 -7.26 17.37
C LEU A 306 3.52 -5.93 18.11
N GLY A 307 3.41 -4.81 17.39
CA GLY A 307 3.17 -3.47 17.96
C GLY A 307 4.44 -2.75 18.43
N GLU A 308 5.63 -3.24 18.09
CA GLU A 308 6.89 -2.53 18.35
C GLU A 308 7.35 -1.75 17.11
N SER A 309 7.99 -0.60 17.33
CA SER A 309 8.56 0.19 16.25
C SER A 309 9.83 -0.45 15.69
N CYS A 310 9.85 -0.67 14.37
CA CYS A 310 11.01 -1.10 13.60
C CYS A 310 11.53 0.07 12.77
N GLN A 311 12.85 0.13 12.56
CA GLN A 311 13.50 1.19 11.77
C GLN A 311 14.44 0.60 10.73
N LEU A 312 14.19 0.92 9.46
CA LEU A 312 15.15 0.65 8.39
C LEU A 312 16.26 1.71 8.46
N ASP A 313 17.45 1.32 8.91
CA ASP A 313 18.57 2.21 9.18
C ASP A 313 19.33 2.55 7.90
N SER A 314 19.66 1.52 7.11
CA SER A 314 20.42 1.64 5.87
C SER A 314 19.88 0.73 4.79
N VAL A 315 19.92 1.19 3.55
CA VAL A 315 19.62 0.38 2.36
C VAL A 315 20.48 0.87 1.20
N THR A 316 21.21 -0.04 0.58
CA THR A 316 22.02 0.16 -0.63
C THR A 316 21.66 -0.90 -1.67
N SER A 317 22.37 -0.95 -2.79
CA SER A 317 22.17 -1.98 -3.81
C SER A 317 22.48 -3.40 -3.33
N ASP A 318 23.31 -3.54 -2.29
CA ASP A 318 23.90 -4.80 -1.84
C ASP A 318 23.82 -5.02 -0.32
N TYR A 319 23.42 -4.02 0.48
CA TYR A 319 23.29 -4.12 1.93
C TYR A 319 22.01 -3.49 2.47
N LEU A 320 21.43 -4.09 3.51
CA LEU A 320 20.26 -3.61 4.21
C LEU A 320 20.45 -3.81 5.72
N LYS A 321 20.11 -2.80 6.51
CA LYS A 321 20.13 -2.84 7.98
C LYS A 321 18.80 -2.39 8.55
N LEU A 322 18.19 -3.25 9.35
CA LEU A 322 16.90 -3.03 10.00
C LEU A 322 17.04 -3.26 11.51
N THR A 323 16.77 -2.22 12.30
CA THR A 323 16.53 -2.37 13.74
C THR A 323 15.11 -2.89 13.93
N THR A 324 14.99 -4.13 14.44
CA THR A 324 13.70 -4.83 14.62
C THR A 324 13.06 -4.59 15.99
N SER A 325 13.87 -4.23 16.98
CA SER A 325 13.44 -3.79 18.31
C SER A 325 14.63 -3.09 18.99
N PRO A 326 14.47 -2.48 20.18
CA PRO A 326 15.59 -1.89 20.94
C PRO A 326 16.73 -2.86 21.26
N SER A 327 16.52 -4.17 21.13
CA SER A 327 17.51 -5.20 21.45
C SER A 327 17.72 -6.22 20.32
N SER A 328 17.26 -5.96 19.09
CA SER A 328 17.41 -6.89 17.97
C SER A 328 17.66 -6.17 16.65
N LEU A 329 18.70 -6.59 15.95
CA LEU A 329 19.15 -6.08 14.67
C LEU A 329 19.07 -7.16 13.59
N TYR A 330 18.71 -6.76 12.37
CA TYR A 330 18.68 -7.62 11.20
C TYR A 330 19.46 -6.97 10.06
N GLU A 331 20.51 -7.64 9.60
CA GLU A 331 21.35 -7.20 8.49
C GLU A 331 21.29 -8.22 7.36
N MET A 332 21.17 -7.73 6.14
CA MET A 332 21.11 -8.56 4.94
C MET A 332 22.09 -8.03 3.91
N ARG A 333 22.86 -8.93 3.29
CA ARG A 333 23.86 -8.58 2.29
C ARG A 333 23.86 -9.51 1.10
N LEU A 334 24.01 -8.96 -0.10
CA LEU A 334 24.30 -9.70 -1.31
C LEU A 334 25.81 -9.95 -1.44
N LEU A 335 26.18 -11.23 -1.54
CA LEU A 335 27.54 -11.70 -1.72
C LEU A 335 27.72 -12.20 -3.15
N PRO A 336 28.55 -11.56 -3.98
CA PRO A 336 28.75 -11.98 -5.37
C PRO A 336 29.45 -13.35 -5.43
N GLN A 337 28.95 -14.29 -6.26
CA GLN A 337 29.64 -15.58 -6.46
C GLN A 337 30.44 -15.62 -7.76
N THR A 338 31.44 -16.50 -7.82
CA THR A 338 32.22 -16.73 -9.05
C THR A 338 31.38 -17.35 -10.17
N SER A 339 30.28 -18.02 -9.85
CA SER A 339 29.32 -18.64 -10.80
C SER A 339 28.42 -17.63 -11.52
N GLY A 340 28.40 -16.37 -11.08
CA GLY A 340 27.61 -15.28 -11.69
C GLY A 340 26.45 -14.80 -10.82
N ASP A 341 25.77 -15.68 -10.10
CA ASP A 341 24.65 -15.31 -9.22
C ASP A 341 25.13 -14.94 -7.82
N SER A 342 24.57 -13.88 -7.23
CA SER A 342 24.86 -13.48 -5.85
C SER A 342 24.04 -14.30 -4.85
N LEU A 343 24.60 -14.49 -3.65
CA LEU A 343 24.01 -15.21 -2.53
C LEU A 343 23.63 -14.23 -1.40
N LEU A 344 22.54 -14.49 -0.68
CA LEU A 344 22.10 -13.68 0.44
C LEU A 344 22.75 -14.16 1.74
N CYS A 345 23.37 -13.24 2.48
CA CYS A 345 23.92 -13.44 3.81
C CYS A 345 23.12 -12.60 4.80
N ILE A 346 22.52 -13.26 5.78
CA ILE A 346 21.68 -12.62 6.80
C ILE A 346 22.32 -12.80 8.16
N VAL A 347 22.57 -11.68 8.83
CA VAL A 347 23.07 -11.61 10.22
C VAL A 347 21.94 -11.08 11.09
N ARG A 348 21.45 -11.88 12.03
CA ARG A 348 20.48 -11.44 13.03
C ARG A 348 21.16 -11.36 14.39
N THR A 349 21.19 -10.17 14.98
CA THR A 349 21.91 -9.92 16.23
C THR A 349 20.96 -9.54 17.35
N PHE A 350 20.89 -10.37 18.39
CA PHE A 350 20.21 -10.05 19.65
C PHE A 350 21.21 -9.35 20.58
N SER A 351 20.81 -8.29 21.26
CA SER A 351 21.73 -7.42 22.03
C SER A 351 21.52 -7.43 23.54
N ALA A 352 20.60 -8.27 24.05
CA ALA A 352 20.31 -8.36 25.48
C ALA A 352 20.16 -9.83 25.91
N PRO A 353 20.78 -10.26 27.03
CA PRO A 353 21.61 -9.48 27.96
C PRO A 353 23.02 -9.18 27.44
N GLU A 354 23.54 -9.94 26.48
CA GLU A 354 24.76 -9.67 25.71
C GLU A 354 24.48 -9.88 24.22
N LYS A 355 25.42 -9.49 23.36
CA LYS A 355 25.26 -9.66 21.92
C LYS A 355 25.43 -11.12 21.49
N GLU A 356 24.55 -11.58 20.62
CA GLU A 356 24.70 -12.87 19.93
C GLU A 356 24.16 -12.75 18.53
N SER A 357 24.86 -13.34 17.56
CA SER A 357 24.45 -13.30 16.16
C SER A 357 24.16 -14.69 15.61
N GLU A 358 23.03 -14.81 14.93
CA GLU A 358 22.70 -15.92 14.05
C GLU A 358 23.07 -15.54 12.62
N LEU A 359 23.74 -16.45 11.90
CA LEU A 359 24.18 -16.26 10.52
C LEU A 359 23.51 -17.29 9.61
N LYS A 360 22.81 -16.82 8.58
CA LYS A 360 22.14 -17.69 7.59
C LYS A 360 22.41 -17.27 6.17
N PHE A 361 22.33 -18.23 5.27
CA PHE A 361 22.58 -18.06 3.86
C PHE A 361 21.40 -18.54 3.02
N TYR A 362 21.07 -17.79 1.97
CA TYR A 362 19.98 -18.12 1.07
C TYR A 362 20.36 -17.85 -0.38
N ASP A 363 19.78 -18.61 -1.32
CA ASP A 363 19.78 -18.21 -2.73
C ASP A 363 18.77 -17.06 -2.98
N GLN A 364 18.69 -16.58 -4.23
CA GLN A 364 17.78 -15.49 -4.63
C GLN A 364 16.30 -15.92 -4.74
N GLU A 365 16.03 -17.21 -4.48
CA GLU A 365 14.71 -17.83 -4.40
C GLU A 365 14.30 -18.10 -2.95
N TRP A 366 15.10 -17.62 -1.97
CA TRP A 366 14.87 -17.76 -0.54
C TRP A 366 14.95 -19.21 -0.02
N LYS A 367 15.66 -20.09 -0.71
CA LYS A 367 16.01 -21.41 -0.21
C LYS A 367 17.24 -21.30 0.70
N GLU A 368 17.11 -21.76 1.94
CA GLU A 368 18.21 -21.78 2.89
C GLU A 368 19.32 -22.74 2.42
N LEU A 369 20.57 -22.29 2.54
CA LEU A 369 21.77 -23.03 2.18
C LEU A 369 22.50 -23.48 3.45
N GLU A 370 23.08 -24.67 3.44
CA GLU A 370 23.84 -25.17 4.58
C GLU A 370 25.12 -24.34 4.80
N GLY A 371 25.06 -23.46 5.80
CA GLY A 371 26.11 -22.48 6.09
C GLY A 371 27.45 -23.06 6.56
N THR A 372 27.48 -24.32 7.00
CA THR A 372 28.72 -25.00 7.44
C THR A 372 29.77 -25.11 6.34
N SER A 373 29.35 -25.14 5.07
CA SER A 373 30.23 -25.19 3.91
C SER A 373 30.77 -23.81 3.49
N LEU A 374 30.10 -22.73 3.91
CA LEU A 374 30.39 -21.35 3.55
C LEU A 374 31.20 -20.61 4.62
N LEU A 375 31.31 -21.19 5.81
CA LEU A 375 32.07 -20.66 6.94
C LEU A 375 33.34 -21.46 7.21
N PRO A 376 34.37 -20.84 7.82
CA PRO A 376 35.51 -21.59 8.33
C PRO A 376 35.09 -22.58 9.41
N SER A 377 35.61 -23.82 9.34
CA SER A 377 35.28 -24.90 10.29
C SER A 377 35.73 -24.63 11.73
N ASN A 378 36.59 -23.64 11.93
CA ASN A 378 37.17 -23.24 13.20
C ASN A 378 36.53 -21.97 13.80
N LEU A 379 35.44 -21.46 13.24
CA LEU A 379 34.78 -20.24 13.73
C LEU A 379 34.34 -20.36 15.20
N SER A 380 33.95 -21.55 15.65
CA SER A 380 33.53 -21.84 17.03
C SER A 380 34.69 -22.12 18.00
N ASP A 381 35.94 -22.12 17.53
CA ASP A 381 37.12 -22.40 18.35
C ASP A 381 37.58 -21.15 19.09
N VAL A 382 37.20 -21.06 20.36
CA VAL A 382 37.55 -19.95 21.27
C VAL A 382 39.05 -19.74 21.40
N SER A 383 39.87 -20.78 21.25
CA SER A 383 41.32 -20.66 21.36
C SER A 383 41.90 -19.70 20.32
N LEU A 384 41.24 -19.56 19.18
CA LEU A 384 41.64 -18.67 18.09
C LEU A 384 41.29 -17.20 18.35
N TYR A 385 40.47 -16.92 19.36
CA TYR A 385 40.10 -15.57 19.78
C TYR A 385 40.94 -15.08 20.96
N MET A 386 41.85 -15.89 21.50
CA MET A 386 42.66 -15.55 22.66
C MET A 386 44.09 -15.15 22.25
N GLN A 387 44.58 -14.04 22.79
CA GLN A 387 45.98 -13.65 22.71
C GLN A 387 46.86 -14.56 23.58
N ALA A 388 48.16 -14.57 23.28
CA ALA A 388 49.12 -15.19 24.19
C ALA A 388 49.07 -14.54 25.59
N LYS A 389 49.31 -15.36 26.62
CA LYS A 389 49.29 -14.90 28.02
C LYS A 389 50.25 -13.70 28.21
N PRO A 390 49.79 -12.55 28.70
CA PRO A 390 50.65 -11.41 29.04
C PRO A 390 51.66 -11.77 30.15
N ASP A 391 52.83 -11.12 30.14
CA ASP A 391 53.85 -11.30 31.19
C ASP A 391 53.35 -10.83 32.57
N THR A 392 52.42 -9.88 32.58
CA THR A 392 51.81 -9.32 33.80
C THR A 392 50.77 -10.23 34.45
N MET A 393 50.44 -11.39 33.85
CA MET A 393 49.42 -12.32 34.31
C MET A 393 50.00 -13.69 34.67
N SER A 394 49.56 -14.27 35.79
CA SER A 394 49.94 -15.64 36.17
C SER A 394 49.29 -16.67 35.24
N LEU A 395 49.97 -17.82 35.06
CA LEU A 395 49.44 -18.90 34.21
C LEU A 395 48.12 -19.46 34.76
N GLU A 396 48.00 -19.58 36.08
CA GLU A 396 46.78 -20.02 36.76
C GLU A 396 45.60 -19.09 36.46
N ARG A 397 45.80 -17.77 36.58
CA ARG A 397 44.74 -16.79 36.31
C ARG A 397 44.33 -16.78 34.84
N TYR A 398 45.29 -16.96 33.93
CA TYR A 398 45.01 -17.06 32.51
C TYR A 398 44.12 -18.28 32.17
N HIS A 399 44.42 -19.44 32.75
CA HIS A 399 43.60 -20.64 32.57
C HIS A 399 42.24 -20.55 33.26
N GLU A 400 42.17 -19.93 34.44
CA GLU A 400 40.91 -19.66 35.13
C GLU A 400 39.98 -18.80 34.25
N LEU A 401 40.50 -17.69 33.71
CA LEU A 401 39.78 -16.83 32.80
C LEU A 401 39.29 -17.61 31.57
N GLN A 402 40.15 -18.41 30.94
CA GLN A 402 39.78 -19.25 29.79
C GLN A 402 38.62 -20.21 30.11
N ALA A 403 38.63 -20.84 31.28
CA ALA A 403 37.58 -21.76 31.71
C ALA A 403 36.23 -21.07 31.97
N MET A 404 36.22 -19.75 32.18
CA MET A 404 35.00 -18.96 32.37
C MET A 404 34.34 -18.52 31.05
N ILE A 405 34.91 -18.87 29.88
CA ILE A 405 34.34 -18.57 28.56
C ILE A 405 33.24 -19.60 28.22
N GLU A 406 32.17 -19.61 29.01
CA GLU A 406 30.99 -20.43 28.78
C GLU A 406 29.72 -19.63 29.13
N PRO A 407 28.63 -19.73 28.35
CA PRO A 407 28.55 -20.38 27.04
C PRO A 407 29.33 -19.60 25.97
N LYS A 408 29.83 -20.33 24.97
CA LYS A 408 30.55 -19.77 23.82
C LYS A 408 29.60 -19.03 22.89
N MET A 409 29.36 -17.75 23.17
CA MET A 409 28.51 -16.87 22.37
C MET A 409 29.38 -15.97 21.49
N PHE A 410 28.96 -15.79 20.25
CA PHE A 410 29.65 -14.93 19.30
C PHE A 410 28.65 -13.94 18.72
N HIS A 411 29.13 -12.74 18.44
CA HIS A 411 28.39 -11.80 17.62
C HIS A 411 29.21 -11.39 16.41
N LEU A 412 28.50 -11.03 15.36
CA LEU A 412 29.01 -10.74 14.04
C LEU A 412 28.62 -9.32 13.66
N THR A 413 29.56 -8.57 13.11
CA THR A 413 29.34 -7.22 12.58
C THR A 413 30.03 -7.08 11.24
N TRP A 414 29.46 -6.26 10.35
CA TRP A 414 30.17 -5.88 9.13
C TRP A 414 31.21 -4.80 9.43
N SER A 415 32.36 -4.87 8.76
CA SER A 415 33.35 -3.79 8.75
C SER A 415 32.77 -2.49 8.18
N GLU A 416 33.41 -1.35 8.43
CA GLU A 416 32.92 -0.05 7.95
C GLU A 416 32.86 0.06 6.42
N ASP A 417 33.82 -0.57 5.73
CA ASP A 417 33.81 -0.69 4.26
C ASP A 417 32.87 -1.82 3.77
N GLY A 418 32.36 -2.62 4.71
CA GLY A 418 31.51 -3.76 4.50
C GLY A 418 32.19 -4.96 3.84
N ASN A 419 33.49 -4.97 3.59
CA ASN A 419 34.10 -6.09 2.86
C ASN A 419 34.38 -7.30 3.74
N GLU A 420 34.30 -7.16 5.06
CA GLU A 420 34.64 -8.18 6.03
C GLU A 420 33.52 -8.37 7.06
N LEU A 421 33.28 -9.62 7.42
CA LEU A 421 32.49 -10.00 8.58
C LEU A 421 33.45 -10.15 9.77
N VAL A 422 33.22 -9.36 10.82
CA VAL A 422 34.01 -9.35 12.04
C VAL A 422 33.28 -10.18 13.09
N SER A 423 33.96 -11.17 13.65
CA SER A 423 33.47 -11.99 14.76
C SER A 423 34.16 -11.61 16.05
N GLN A 424 33.36 -11.50 17.09
CA GLN A 424 33.79 -11.19 18.44
C GLN A 424 33.07 -12.10 19.43
N LEU A 425 33.80 -12.48 20.49
CA LEU A 425 33.26 -13.30 21.56
C LEU A 425 32.43 -12.42 22.52
N SER A 426 31.31 -12.96 22.97
CA SER A 426 30.43 -12.34 23.96
C SER A 426 30.59 -13.04 25.31
N LEU A 427 30.53 -12.27 26.40
CA LEU A 427 30.88 -12.71 27.75
C LEU A 427 29.70 -12.50 28.71
N PRO A 428 28.62 -13.32 28.62
CA PRO A 428 27.35 -13.10 29.32
C PRO A 428 27.40 -13.36 30.82
N LEU A 429 28.30 -14.24 31.29
CA LEU A 429 28.33 -14.70 32.68
C LEU A 429 29.46 -14.08 33.52
N LEU A 430 30.31 -13.24 32.92
CA LEU A 430 31.44 -12.62 33.63
C LEU A 430 31.02 -11.36 34.40
N GLY A 431 31.55 -11.22 35.62
CA GLY A 431 31.51 -9.98 36.37
C GLY A 431 32.29 -8.84 35.68
N LYS A 432 32.07 -7.60 36.12
CA LYS A 432 32.66 -6.42 35.47
C LYS A 432 34.19 -6.46 35.41
N GLU A 433 34.84 -6.93 36.48
CA GLU A 433 36.31 -6.99 36.59
C GLU A 433 36.88 -8.10 35.72
N GLU A 434 36.30 -9.31 35.78
CA GLU A 434 36.72 -10.44 34.95
C GLU A 434 36.50 -10.15 33.47
N LYS A 435 35.37 -9.52 33.12
CA LYS A 435 35.06 -9.11 31.74
C LYS A 435 36.09 -8.11 31.22
N ALA A 436 36.53 -7.13 32.02
CA ALA A 436 37.56 -6.18 31.62
C ALA A 436 38.92 -6.87 31.38
N GLN A 437 39.32 -7.78 32.27
CA GLN A 437 40.54 -8.58 32.10
C GLN A 437 40.47 -9.47 30.86
N MET A 438 39.32 -10.09 30.63
CA MET A 438 39.09 -10.97 29.49
C MET A 438 39.10 -10.22 28.16
N LEU A 439 38.43 -9.06 28.07
CA LEU A 439 38.43 -8.25 26.85
C LEU A 439 39.84 -7.83 26.41
N ALA A 440 40.78 -7.65 27.35
CA ALA A 440 42.18 -7.36 27.03
C ALA A 440 42.93 -8.57 26.42
N LEU A 441 42.45 -9.79 26.67
CA LEU A 441 43.02 -11.02 26.11
C LEU A 441 42.33 -11.44 24.81
N LEU A 442 41.17 -10.87 24.48
CA LEU A 442 40.41 -11.26 23.30
C LEU A 442 40.86 -10.50 22.06
N MET A 443 40.83 -11.20 20.93
CA MET A 443 40.99 -10.64 19.60
C MET A 443 39.68 -10.79 18.83
N GLN A 444 39.41 -9.81 17.97
CA GLN A 444 38.41 -9.97 16.93
C GLN A 444 38.98 -10.73 15.75
N ARG A 445 38.13 -11.48 15.07
CA ARG A 445 38.49 -12.29 13.90
C ARG A 445 37.76 -11.73 12.69
N LYS A 446 38.44 -11.63 11.56
CA LYS A 446 37.88 -11.02 10.35
C LYS A 446 37.78 -12.04 9.24
N PHE A 447 36.68 -11.99 8.51
CA PHE A 447 36.39 -12.94 7.46
C PHE A 447 35.95 -12.20 6.20
N LYS A 448 36.67 -12.43 5.10
CA LYS A 448 36.37 -11.86 3.79
C LYS A 448 35.73 -12.89 2.88
N TRP A 449 34.72 -12.46 2.14
CA TRP A 449 34.09 -13.29 1.11
C TRP A 449 34.97 -13.36 -0.14
N ASP A 450 35.32 -14.57 -0.60
CA ASP A 450 36.19 -14.78 -1.76
C ASP A 450 35.46 -15.11 -3.07
N GLY A 451 34.11 -15.03 -3.06
CA GLY A 451 33.26 -15.45 -4.16
C GLY A 451 32.74 -16.88 -4.04
N ARG A 452 33.18 -17.64 -3.04
CA ARG A 452 32.69 -19.00 -2.76
C ARG A 452 32.38 -19.23 -1.29
N LYS A 453 33.25 -18.76 -0.39
CA LYS A 453 33.10 -18.90 1.06
C LYS A 453 33.80 -17.76 1.80
N PHE A 454 33.52 -17.64 3.09
CA PHE A 454 34.28 -16.77 3.97
C PHE A 454 35.66 -17.37 4.27
N LYS A 455 36.69 -16.55 4.14
CA LYS A 455 38.08 -16.85 4.51
C LYS A 455 38.56 -15.83 5.52
N GLU A 456 39.30 -16.33 6.50
CA GLU A 456 39.95 -15.46 7.47
C GLU A 456 41.01 -14.57 6.81
N THR A 457 41.09 -13.30 7.23
CA THR A 457 42.03 -12.29 6.71
C THR A 457 43.06 -11.81 7.71
#